data_AF-A0A177A7N1-F1
#
_entry.id   AF-A0A177A7N1-F1
#
_cell.length_a   1.000
_cell.length_b   1.000
_cell.length_c   1.000
_cell.angle_alpha   90.00
_cell.angle_beta   90.00
_cell.angle_gamma   90.00
#
_symmetry.space_group_name_H-M   'P 1'
#
loop_
_entity.id
_entity.type
_entity.pdbx_description
1 polymer ?
#
loop_
_entity_poly.entity_id
_entity_poly.type
_entity_poly.pdbx_seq_one_letter_code
_entity_poly.pdbx_strand_id
1 'polypeptide(L)'
;MSPTGEQALADQLQDAPPPQSRKSGAGGGGGGGGGSRSGKGRSGGGGQSRDVQVSKALSKLLRHDAVKAGLELDEEGFAGVGEALQWPRLKSLKVTFADILTAVTDNSKQRFALKLNPRLAPSPSPDSTTPSDWLIRANQGHSITIDSSALLTPITLEADNIPPVVVHGTYYAFYPSIVASGGLKKMSRNHIHFSTGLPEDREGKVVSGMRNDAEVLIYVDVRKSLEEGGTSWWVSDNGVVLSEGDGEGVVGRGVWTRVEGRKREEVGVLWEEGREVAELPREFRDRKGPGGKGPNRGQGDGGKGTGKGRGRGKGKGEGYGEGEGEGKGEGRERGRGR
;
A
#
# COMPACT_ATOMS: atom_id res chain seq x y z
N MET A 1 -37.45 13.59 19.06
CA MET A 1 -36.52 13.50 17.92
C MET A 1 -35.63 12.31 18.20
N SER A 2 -35.87 11.21 17.50
CA SER A 2 -35.17 9.94 17.75
C SER A 2 -33.76 10.01 17.15
N PRO A 3 -32.71 9.59 17.88
CA PRO A 3 -31.36 9.57 17.35
C PRO A 3 -31.24 8.53 16.23
N THR A 4 -30.55 8.90 15.15
CA THR A 4 -30.17 8.02 14.05
C THR A 4 -29.25 6.91 14.55
N GLY A 5 -29.43 5.68 14.03
CA GLY A 5 -28.75 4.46 14.49
C GLY A 5 -27.21 4.47 14.37
N GLU A 6 -26.63 5.49 13.76
CA GLU A 6 -25.19 5.73 13.67
C GLU A 6 -24.59 6.27 14.98
N GLN A 7 -25.40 6.96 15.80
CA GLN A 7 -24.94 7.57 17.05
C GLN A 7 -24.91 6.56 18.22
N ALA A 8 -25.73 5.51 18.18
CA ALA A 8 -25.92 4.58 19.30
C ALA A 8 -24.75 3.58 19.49
N LEU A 9 -23.96 3.32 18.43
CA LEU A 9 -22.84 2.38 18.49
C LEU A 9 -21.55 3.02 19.04
N ALA A 10 -21.44 4.35 18.99
CA ALA A 10 -20.26 5.08 19.48
C ALA A 10 -20.19 5.19 21.01
N ASP A 11 -21.33 5.20 21.69
CA ASP A 11 -21.40 5.40 23.14
C ASP A 11 -21.19 4.11 23.96
N GLN A 12 -21.33 2.91 23.38
CA GLN A 12 -21.15 1.64 24.12
C GLN A 12 -19.69 1.15 24.20
N LEU A 13 -18.75 1.78 23.50
CA LEU A 13 -17.34 1.37 23.49
C LEU A 13 -16.45 2.16 24.46
N GLN A 14 -17.00 3.11 25.23
CA GLN A 14 -16.21 3.95 26.14
C GLN A 14 -16.00 3.36 27.54
N ASP A 15 -16.63 2.23 27.89
CA ASP A 15 -16.64 1.71 29.27
C ASP A 15 -15.99 0.32 29.44
N ALA A 16 -15.17 -0.11 28.47
CA ALA A 16 -14.42 -1.37 28.58
C ALA A 16 -13.12 -1.14 29.39
N PRO A 17 -12.91 -1.83 30.54
CA PRO A 17 -11.69 -1.69 31.31
C PRO A 17 -10.47 -2.24 30.54
N PRO A 18 -9.29 -1.62 30.68
CA PRO A 18 -8.09 -2.04 29.93
C PRO A 18 -7.63 -3.44 30.35
N PRO A 19 -7.11 -4.26 29.42
CA PRO A 19 -6.65 -5.61 29.71
C PRO A 19 -5.41 -5.60 30.62
N GLN A 20 -5.51 -6.28 31.76
CA GLN A 20 -4.43 -6.44 32.74
C GLN A 20 -3.33 -7.35 32.21
N SER A 21 -2.08 -6.87 32.26
CA SER A 21 -0.88 -7.64 31.94
C SER A 21 -0.58 -8.65 33.04
N ARG A 22 -0.58 -9.95 32.70
CA ARG A 22 -0.19 -11.01 33.64
C ARG A 22 1.34 -11.06 33.79
N LYS A 23 1.82 -10.75 35.00
CA LYS A 23 3.20 -10.93 35.44
C LYS A 23 3.62 -12.40 35.41
N SER A 24 4.84 -12.65 34.95
CA SER A 24 5.56 -13.91 35.01
C SER A 24 5.89 -14.29 36.46
N GLY A 25 5.54 -15.51 36.85
CA GLY A 25 5.92 -16.10 38.13
C GLY A 25 7.33 -16.69 38.06
N ALA A 26 8.16 -16.34 39.05
CA ALA A 26 9.43 -16.97 39.33
C ALA A 26 9.21 -18.25 40.15
N GLY A 27 9.91 -19.33 39.79
CA GLY A 27 10.01 -20.57 40.57
C GLY A 27 11.31 -21.28 40.22
N GLY A 28 12.17 -21.48 41.21
CA GLY A 28 13.53 -22.01 41.05
C GLY A 28 13.69 -23.51 41.29
N GLY A 29 14.95 -23.95 41.13
CA GLY A 29 15.48 -25.28 41.44
C GLY A 29 15.51 -26.22 40.22
N GLY A 30 16.58 -26.92 39.84
CA GLY A 30 17.91 -27.11 40.38
C GLY A 30 18.51 -28.38 39.72
N GLY A 31 19.77 -28.32 39.30
CA GLY A 31 20.69 -29.46 39.18
C GLY A 31 20.58 -30.43 37.98
N GLY A 32 21.73 -30.77 37.41
CA GLY A 32 21.95 -32.06 36.72
C GLY A 32 22.53 -31.96 35.31
N GLY A 33 23.85 -32.17 35.18
CA GLY A 33 24.59 -32.12 33.92
C GLY A 33 24.34 -33.30 32.97
N GLY A 34 24.76 -33.11 31.72
CA GLY A 34 24.80 -34.15 30.69
C GLY A 34 25.06 -33.55 29.32
N GLY A 35 26.31 -33.56 28.88
CA GLY A 35 26.71 -33.05 27.58
C GLY A 35 26.11 -33.85 26.42
N SER A 36 25.53 -33.15 25.45
CA SER A 36 25.39 -33.67 24.08
C SER A 36 25.53 -32.51 23.10
N ARG A 37 26.58 -32.59 22.28
CA ARG A 37 26.77 -31.78 21.07
C ARG A 37 25.59 -32.04 20.13
N SER A 38 24.81 -31.01 19.82
CA SER A 38 23.86 -31.05 18.70
C SER A 38 23.73 -29.67 18.07
N GLY A 39 23.49 -29.68 16.76
CA GLY A 39 23.83 -28.63 15.82
C GLY A 39 23.22 -27.26 16.12
N LYS A 40 24.01 -26.24 15.81
CA LYS A 40 23.63 -24.83 15.70
C LYS A 40 22.52 -24.70 14.66
N GLY A 41 21.28 -24.88 15.11
CA GLY A 41 20.07 -24.62 14.35
C GLY A 41 20.03 -23.14 13.96
N ARG A 42 19.94 -22.89 12.65
CA ARG A 42 19.64 -21.58 12.07
C ARG A 42 18.28 -21.13 12.61
N SER A 43 18.29 -20.18 13.55
CA SER A 43 17.09 -19.40 13.91
C SER A 43 16.82 -18.41 12.77
N GLY A 44 16.12 -18.88 11.74
CA GLY A 44 15.55 -18.07 10.66
C GLY A 44 14.06 -18.33 10.57
N GLY A 45 13.25 -17.26 10.67
CA GLY A 45 11.83 -17.30 10.33
C GLY A 45 10.88 -16.85 11.43
N GLY A 46 10.92 -15.57 11.81
CA GLY A 46 9.75 -14.95 12.47
C GLY A 46 8.62 -14.82 11.45
N GLY A 47 7.67 -15.76 11.46
CA GLY A 47 6.47 -15.70 10.62
C GLY A 47 5.67 -14.42 10.89
N GLN A 48 5.11 -13.83 9.85
CA GLN A 48 4.22 -12.66 10.00
C GLN A 48 3.01 -13.03 10.85
N SER A 49 2.57 -12.15 11.76
CA SER A 49 1.36 -12.38 12.55
C SER A 49 0.15 -12.60 11.64
N ARG A 50 -0.84 -13.38 12.12
CA ARG A 50 -2.03 -13.72 11.33
C ARG A 50 -2.74 -12.46 10.82
N ASP A 51 -2.89 -11.45 11.66
CA ASP A 51 -3.58 -10.19 11.32
C ASP A 51 -2.88 -9.45 10.18
N VAL A 52 -1.54 -9.46 10.16
CA VAL A 52 -0.76 -8.89 9.07
C VAL A 52 -0.96 -9.66 7.77
N GLN A 53 -1.08 -11.00 7.83
CA GLN A 53 -1.35 -11.82 6.65
C GLN A 53 -2.75 -11.56 6.09
N VAL A 54 -3.77 -11.50 6.96
CA VAL A 54 -5.16 -11.18 6.60
C VAL A 54 -5.24 -9.79 5.98
N SER A 55 -4.67 -8.77 6.64
CA SER A 55 -4.65 -7.40 6.15
C SER A 55 -3.96 -7.27 4.77
N LYS A 56 -2.87 -7.99 4.54
CA LYS A 56 -2.21 -8.02 3.23
C LYS A 56 -3.05 -8.72 2.16
N ALA A 57 -3.71 -9.82 2.51
CA ALA A 57 -4.58 -10.54 1.58
C ALA A 57 -5.79 -9.67 1.18
N LEU A 58 -6.47 -9.08 2.15
CA LEU A 58 -7.58 -8.13 1.92
C LEU A 58 -7.14 -6.93 1.10
N SER A 59 -6.00 -6.32 1.44
CA SER A 59 -5.46 -5.19 0.67
C SER A 59 -5.20 -5.57 -0.78
N LYS A 60 -4.66 -6.77 -1.03
CA LYS A 60 -4.39 -7.23 -2.40
C LYS A 60 -5.68 -7.49 -3.18
N LEU A 61 -6.65 -8.16 -2.57
CA LEU A 61 -7.95 -8.42 -3.18
C LEU A 61 -8.62 -7.11 -3.57
N LEU A 62 -8.88 -6.25 -2.58
CA LEU A 62 -9.70 -5.07 -2.76
C LEU A 62 -9.02 -4.01 -3.64
N ARG A 63 -7.69 -3.90 -3.63
CA ARG A 63 -6.98 -2.88 -4.40
C ARG A 63 -6.60 -3.29 -5.82
N HIS A 64 -6.41 -4.58 -6.08
CA HIS A 64 -5.76 -5.05 -7.31
C HIS A 64 -6.50 -6.18 -8.02
N ASP A 65 -7.08 -7.10 -7.25
CA ASP A 65 -7.56 -8.37 -7.79
C ASP A 65 -9.09 -8.52 -7.74
N ALA A 66 -9.85 -7.55 -7.24
CA ALA A 66 -11.30 -7.66 -7.04
C ALA A 66 -12.05 -8.05 -8.34
N VAL A 67 -11.82 -7.31 -9.43
CA VAL A 67 -12.39 -7.63 -10.75
C VAL A 67 -11.95 -9.01 -11.26
N LYS A 68 -10.67 -9.35 -11.09
CA LYS A 68 -10.13 -10.66 -11.48
C LYS A 68 -10.69 -11.81 -10.64
N ALA A 69 -11.07 -11.52 -9.39
CA ALA A 69 -11.69 -12.44 -8.47
C ALA A 69 -13.20 -12.59 -8.72
N GLY A 70 -13.75 -11.87 -9.71
CA GLY A 70 -15.18 -11.87 -10.02
C GLY A 70 -16.02 -11.13 -8.99
N LEU A 71 -15.42 -10.23 -8.20
CA LEU A 71 -16.17 -9.40 -7.26
C LEU A 71 -16.77 -8.21 -8.01
N GLU A 72 -18.08 -8.05 -7.87
CA GLU A 72 -18.76 -6.83 -8.27
C GLU A 72 -18.54 -5.76 -7.21
N LEU A 73 -18.08 -4.60 -7.66
CA LEU A 73 -17.84 -3.45 -6.81
C LEU A 73 -18.97 -2.45 -7.06
N ASP A 74 -19.52 -1.88 -5.98
CA ASP A 74 -20.46 -0.77 -6.11
C ASP A 74 -19.75 0.53 -6.54
N GLU A 75 -20.53 1.59 -6.76
CA GLU A 75 -20.03 2.92 -7.17
C GLU A 75 -19.00 3.49 -6.18
N GLU A 76 -19.07 3.08 -4.92
CA GLU A 76 -18.16 3.49 -3.84
C GLU A 76 -16.98 2.52 -3.62
N GLY A 77 -16.86 1.47 -4.45
CA GLY A 77 -15.79 0.47 -4.39
C GLY A 77 -15.95 -0.63 -3.33
N PHE A 78 -17.15 -0.82 -2.78
CA PHE A 78 -17.41 -1.92 -1.86
C PHE A 78 -17.75 -3.22 -2.59
N ALA A 79 -17.20 -4.32 -2.10
CA ALA A 79 -17.49 -5.69 -2.53
C ALA A 79 -18.26 -6.46 -1.44
N GLY A 80 -19.04 -7.47 -1.84
CA GLY A 80 -19.71 -8.37 -0.89
C GLY A 80 -18.71 -9.15 -0.04
N VAL A 81 -18.84 -9.10 1.30
CA VAL A 81 -17.92 -9.80 2.21
C VAL A 81 -18.05 -11.32 2.05
N GLY A 82 -19.27 -11.84 1.86
CA GLY A 82 -19.51 -13.26 1.58
C GLY A 82 -18.75 -13.75 0.34
N GLU A 83 -18.74 -12.96 -0.73
CA GLU A 83 -18.04 -13.27 -1.98
C GLU A 83 -16.52 -13.09 -1.84
N ALA A 84 -16.08 -12.04 -1.15
CA ALA A 84 -14.67 -11.79 -0.86
C ALA A 84 -14.04 -12.97 -0.11
N LEU A 85 -14.75 -13.53 0.89
CA LEU A 85 -14.33 -14.73 1.61
C LEU A 85 -14.19 -15.97 0.70
N GLN A 86 -14.86 -15.98 -0.47
CA GLN A 86 -14.70 -17.07 -1.43
C GLN A 86 -13.38 -17.01 -2.22
N TRP A 87 -12.63 -15.90 -2.15
CA TRP A 87 -11.39 -15.74 -2.90
C TRP A 87 -10.33 -16.77 -2.45
N PRO A 88 -9.64 -17.50 -3.37
CA PRO A 88 -8.77 -18.62 -3.02
C PRO A 88 -7.70 -18.34 -1.97
N ARG A 89 -7.17 -17.12 -1.93
CA ARG A 89 -6.17 -16.70 -0.93
C ARG A 89 -6.75 -16.44 0.45
N LEU A 90 -8.00 -15.97 0.55
CA LEU A 90 -8.67 -15.84 1.85
C LEU A 90 -9.15 -17.20 2.34
N LYS A 91 -9.63 -18.06 1.44
CA LYS A 91 -9.94 -19.47 1.75
C LYS A 91 -8.72 -20.22 2.28
N SER A 92 -7.56 -20.10 1.62
CA SER A 92 -6.33 -20.80 2.05
C SER A 92 -5.84 -20.35 3.42
N LEU A 93 -6.06 -19.07 3.75
CA LEU A 93 -5.78 -18.51 5.07
C LEU A 93 -6.88 -18.80 6.09
N LYS A 94 -7.99 -19.44 5.69
CA LYS A 94 -9.18 -19.69 6.52
C LYS A 94 -9.66 -18.41 7.20
N VAL A 95 -9.76 -17.32 6.43
CA VAL A 95 -10.25 -16.04 6.96
C VAL A 95 -11.74 -16.16 7.27
N THR A 96 -12.13 -15.63 8.41
CA THR A 96 -13.52 -15.58 8.89
C THR A 96 -14.04 -14.15 8.88
N PHE A 97 -15.35 -13.97 9.07
CA PHE A 97 -15.93 -12.64 9.26
C PHE A 97 -15.36 -11.93 10.49
N ALA A 98 -15.12 -12.66 11.59
CA ALA A 98 -14.48 -12.11 12.78
C ALA A 98 -13.05 -11.60 12.50
N ASP A 99 -12.29 -12.30 11.65
CA ASP A 99 -10.95 -11.83 11.22
C ASP A 99 -11.07 -10.52 10.41
N ILE A 100 -12.12 -10.37 9.58
CA ILE A 100 -12.37 -9.15 8.80
C ILE A 100 -12.79 -7.99 9.72
N LEU A 101 -13.71 -8.25 10.65
CA LEU A 101 -14.13 -7.25 11.64
C LEU A 101 -12.91 -6.76 12.44
N THR A 102 -12.08 -7.70 12.91
CA THR A 102 -10.83 -7.39 13.60
C THR A 102 -9.90 -6.55 12.73
N ALA A 103 -9.75 -6.88 11.44
CA ALA A 103 -8.90 -6.12 10.52
C ALA A 103 -9.41 -4.70 10.21
N VAL A 104 -10.72 -4.45 10.39
CA VAL A 104 -11.35 -3.14 10.23
C VAL A 104 -11.24 -2.33 11.54
N THR A 105 -11.45 -2.99 12.69
CA THR A 105 -11.35 -2.35 14.01
C THR A 105 -9.92 -2.11 14.47
N ASP A 106 -8.95 -2.97 14.09
CA ASP A 106 -7.55 -2.84 14.45
C ASP A 106 -6.90 -1.69 13.64
N ASN A 107 -7.00 -0.52 14.27
CA ASN A 107 -6.90 0.81 13.71
C ASN A 107 -5.45 1.30 13.57
N SER A 108 -4.53 0.47 13.10
CA SER A 108 -3.18 1.01 12.83
C SER A 108 -3.17 1.95 11.61
N LYS A 109 -4.08 1.77 10.63
CA LYS A 109 -4.10 2.55 9.38
C LYS A 109 -5.47 2.74 8.70
N GLN A 110 -6.62 2.52 9.37
CA GLN A 110 -7.98 2.56 8.78
C GLN A 110 -8.01 2.06 7.32
N ARG A 111 -7.55 0.82 7.08
CA ARG A 111 -7.29 0.36 5.69
C ARG A 111 -8.55 -0.02 4.95
N PHE A 112 -9.60 -0.35 5.69
CA PHE A 112 -10.83 -0.95 5.21
C PHE A 112 -12.02 -0.26 5.87
N ALA A 113 -13.14 -0.24 5.17
CA ALA A 113 -14.43 0.16 5.73
C ALA A 113 -15.44 -0.96 5.49
N LEU A 114 -16.35 -1.14 6.45
CA LEU A 114 -17.48 -2.06 6.39
C LEU A 114 -18.77 -1.25 6.39
N LYS A 115 -19.75 -1.68 5.60
CA LYS A 115 -21.14 -1.18 5.67
C LYS A 115 -22.12 -2.34 5.48
N LEU A 116 -23.35 -2.15 5.93
CA LEU A 116 -24.43 -3.08 5.65
C LEU A 116 -24.74 -3.10 4.15
N ASN A 117 -25.12 -4.26 3.64
CA ASN A 117 -25.51 -4.44 2.25
C ASN A 117 -26.92 -3.87 2.02
N PRO A 118 -27.07 -2.70 1.36
CA PRO A 118 -28.38 -2.08 1.17
C PRO A 118 -29.24 -2.82 0.15
N ARG A 119 -28.67 -3.78 -0.61
CA ARG A 119 -29.38 -4.56 -1.63
C ARG A 119 -30.22 -5.69 -1.05
N LEU A 120 -30.06 -6.01 0.23
CA LEU A 120 -30.82 -7.07 0.90
C LEU A 120 -32.14 -6.53 1.45
N ALA A 121 -33.21 -7.30 1.22
CA ALA A 121 -34.55 -7.06 1.77
C ALA A 121 -35.00 -8.31 2.55
N PRO A 122 -35.30 -8.20 3.86
CA PRO A 122 -35.28 -6.98 4.67
C PRO A 122 -33.85 -6.44 4.88
N SER A 123 -33.75 -5.15 5.22
CA SER A 123 -32.46 -4.53 5.52
C SER A 123 -31.79 -5.27 6.68
N PRO A 124 -30.52 -5.66 6.55
CA PRO A 124 -29.86 -6.48 7.56
C PRO A 124 -29.67 -5.70 8.87
N SER A 125 -29.69 -6.43 9.98
CA SER A 125 -29.43 -5.86 11.31
C SER A 125 -27.98 -5.37 11.41
N PRO A 126 -27.70 -4.23 12.06
CA PRO A 126 -26.33 -3.78 12.35
C PRO A 126 -25.53 -4.78 13.20
N ASP A 127 -26.21 -5.65 13.95
CA ASP A 127 -25.59 -6.71 14.75
C ASP A 127 -25.42 -8.03 13.98
N SER A 128 -25.70 -8.04 12.67
CA SER A 128 -25.60 -9.27 11.88
C SER A 128 -24.16 -9.79 11.85
N THR A 129 -23.99 -11.07 12.15
CA THR A 129 -22.71 -11.78 11.99
C THR A 129 -22.62 -12.53 10.66
N THR A 130 -23.63 -12.39 9.79
CA THR A 130 -23.69 -13.10 8.51
C THR A 130 -22.85 -12.38 7.46
N PRO A 131 -21.80 -12.99 6.88
CA PRO A 131 -20.90 -12.31 5.95
C PRO A 131 -21.59 -11.67 4.74
N SER A 132 -22.66 -12.28 4.22
CA SER A 132 -23.38 -11.76 3.05
C SER A 132 -24.12 -10.45 3.31
N ASP A 133 -24.38 -10.13 4.58
CA ASP A 133 -25.07 -8.91 5.00
C ASP A 133 -24.16 -7.68 4.98
N TRP A 134 -22.87 -7.88 4.74
CA TRP A 134 -21.86 -6.83 4.80
C TRP A 134 -21.16 -6.63 3.47
N LEU A 135 -20.80 -5.38 3.21
CA LEU A 135 -19.94 -4.97 2.13
C LEU A 135 -18.63 -4.42 2.71
N ILE A 136 -17.52 -4.67 2.03
CA ILE A 136 -16.18 -4.19 2.43
C ILE A 136 -15.48 -3.49 1.26
N ARG A 137 -14.79 -2.38 1.57
CA ARG A 137 -13.86 -1.73 0.63
C ARG A 137 -12.49 -1.53 1.23
N ALA A 138 -11.49 -1.30 0.39
CA ALA A 138 -10.26 -0.66 0.83
C ALA A 138 -10.45 0.85 0.81
N ASN A 139 -9.96 1.56 1.83
CA ASN A 139 -10.13 3.01 1.89
C ASN A 139 -9.22 3.76 0.92
N GLN A 140 -8.09 3.17 0.50
CA GLN A 140 -7.08 3.82 -0.34
C GLN A 140 -6.29 2.79 -1.17
N GLY A 141 -5.68 3.24 -2.28
CA GLY A 141 -4.66 2.50 -3.01
C GLY A 141 -5.15 1.54 -4.09
N HIS A 142 -6.33 1.76 -4.65
CA HIS A 142 -6.84 1.00 -5.80
C HIS A 142 -5.96 1.22 -7.04
N SER A 143 -5.57 0.13 -7.69
CA SER A 143 -5.09 0.15 -9.09
C SER A 143 -6.19 -0.25 -10.07
N ILE A 144 -7.35 -0.63 -9.56
CA ILE A 144 -8.57 -0.86 -10.32
C ILE A 144 -9.19 0.52 -10.54
N THR A 145 -9.69 0.78 -11.74
CA THR A 145 -10.44 1.98 -12.13
C THR A 145 -11.83 2.01 -11.45
N ILE A 146 -11.85 1.77 -10.14
CA ILE A 146 -12.97 2.16 -9.30
C ILE A 146 -12.84 3.66 -9.18
N ASP A 147 -13.96 4.35 -9.34
CA ASP A 147 -14.08 5.79 -9.22
C ASP A 147 -13.78 6.22 -7.78
N SER A 148 -12.51 6.13 -7.39
CA SER A 148 -12.00 6.57 -6.09
C SER A 148 -12.19 8.08 -5.94
N SER A 149 -12.64 8.79 -6.99
CA SER A 149 -13.06 10.19 -6.97
C SER A 149 -14.40 10.39 -6.25
N ALA A 150 -15.24 9.37 -6.11
CA ALA A 150 -16.56 9.46 -5.46
C ALA A 150 -16.50 9.73 -3.95
N LEU A 151 -15.31 9.72 -3.34
CA LEU A 151 -15.08 9.90 -1.90
C LEU A 151 -14.01 10.97 -1.61
N LEU A 152 -13.75 11.81 -2.61
CA LEU A 152 -12.78 12.89 -2.52
C LEU A 152 -13.52 14.20 -2.42
N THR A 153 -13.40 14.85 -1.27
CA THR A 153 -13.89 16.22 -1.12
C THR A 153 -12.86 17.16 -1.74
N PRO A 154 -13.21 17.98 -2.75
CA PRO A 154 -12.29 18.96 -3.33
C PRO A 154 -11.80 19.94 -2.27
N ILE A 155 -10.51 20.25 -2.28
CA ILE A 155 -9.93 21.31 -1.46
C ILE A 155 -9.90 22.58 -2.32
N THR A 156 -10.60 23.63 -1.90
CA THR A 156 -10.66 24.89 -2.64
C THR A 156 -10.51 26.10 -1.72
N LEU A 157 -10.17 27.25 -2.31
CA LEU A 157 -10.04 28.50 -1.55
C LEU A 157 -11.40 28.98 -1.02
N GLU A 158 -12.48 28.72 -1.76
CA GLU A 158 -13.85 29.13 -1.43
C GLU A 158 -14.43 28.31 -0.28
N ALA A 159 -14.11 27.01 -0.23
CA ALA A 159 -14.56 26.13 0.85
C ALA A 159 -13.74 26.31 2.15
N ASP A 160 -12.59 26.98 2.08
CA ASP A 160 -11.63 27.19 3.17
C ASP A 160 -11.34 25.91 3.99
N ASN A 161 -11.32 24.77 3.30
CA ASN A 161 -11.17 23.43 3.88
C ASN A 161 -9.73 22.89 3.76
N ILE A 162 -8.76 23.79 3.60
CA ILE A 162 -7.34 23.45 3.45
C ILE A 162 -6.80 22.96 4.80
N PRO A 163 -6.24 21.74 4.90
CA PRO A 163 -5.64 21.27 6.13
C PRO A 163 -4.46 22.15 6.56
N PRO A 164 -4.28 22.41 7.87
CA PRO A 164 -3.23 23.31 8.37
C PRO A 164 -1.82 22.79 8.10
N VAL A 165 -1.67 21.47 7.96
CA VAL A 165 -0.42 20.81 7.62
C VAL A 165 -0.69 19.87 6.46
N VAL A 166 0.16 19.92 5.43
CA VAL A 166 0.18 18.95 4.34
C VAL A 166 1.63 18.55 4.10
N VAL A 167 1.94 17.28 4.36
CA VAL A 167 3.32 16.78 4.38
C VAL A 167 3.45 15.46 3.62
N HIS A 168 4.49 15.36 2.80
CA HIS A 168 4.88 14.13 2.12
C HIS A 168 6.12 13.52 2.78
N GLY A 169 6.04 12.23 3.12
CA GLY A 169 7.16 11.47 3.64
C GLY A 169 7.85 10.67 2.55
N THR A 170 9.16 10.82 2.43
CA THR A 170 10.01 10.08 1.48
C THR A 170 11.28 9.57 2.14
N TYR A 171 12.20 9.00 1.36
CA TYR A 171 13.46 8.42 1.81
C TYR A 171 14.63 9.20 1.25
N TYR A 172 15.77 9.16 1.94
CA TYR A 172 17.00 9.83 1.50
C TYR A 172 17.41 9.42 0.08
N ALA A 173 17.21 8.15 -0.25
CA ALA A 173 17.51 7.56 -1.56
C ALA A 173 16.76 8.22 -2.73
N PHE A 174 15.57 8.79 -2.49
CA PHE A 174 14.72 9.37 -3.53
C PHE A 174 14.74 10.89 -3.54
N TYR A 175 15.11 11.53 -2.44
CA TYR A 175 15.12 12.99 -2.33
C TYR A 175 15.89 13.70 -3.45
N PRO A 176 17.13 13.31 -3.81
CA PRO A 176 17.84 13.94 -4.93
C PRO A 176 17.08 13.86 -6.26
N SER A 177 16.43 12.73 -6.53
CA SER A 177 15.64 12.56 -7.76
C SER A 177 14.36 13.40 -7.77
N ILE A 178 13.73 13.60 -6.60
CA ILE A 178 12.56 14.47 -6.45
C ILE A 178 12.96 15.91 -6.79
N VAL A 179 14.04 16.40 -6.17
CA VAL A 179 14.57 17.76 -6.42
C VAL A 179 14.96 17.92 -7.90
N ALA A 180 15.72 16.98 -8.46
CA ALA A 180 16.15 17.03 -9.86
C ALA A 180 14.98 16.98 -10.86
N SER A 181 13.90 16.30 -10.51
CA SER A 181 12.71 16.19 -11.35
C SER A 181 11.76 17.39 -11.26
N GLY A 182 12.07 18.36 -10.40
CA GLY A 182 11.30 19.60 -10.21
C GLY A 182 10.21 19.55 -9.14
N GLY A 183 9.95 18.39 -8.52
CA GLY A 183 8.89 18.25 -7.52
C GLY A 183 8.50 16.80 -7.23
N LEU A 184 7.37 16.65 -6.53
CA LEU A 184 6.79 15.35 -6.20
C LEU A 184 5.97 14.83 -7.38
N LYS A 185 6.15 13.58 -7.79
CA LYS A 185 5.42 12.96 -8.91
C LYS A 185 4.47 11.87 -8.44
N LYS A 186 3.33 11.71 -9.13
CA LYS A 186 2.39 10.60 -8.86
C LYS A 186 2.98 9.22 -9.18
N MET A 187 4.06 9.18 -9.97
CA MET A 187 4.73 7.96 -10.42
C MET A 187 3.72 7.03 -11.10
N SER A 188 3.62 5.77 -10.68
CA SER A 188 2.66 4.80 -11.23
C SER A 188 1.27 4.87 -10.57
N ARG A 189 0.96 5.92 -9.81
CA ARG A 189 -0.35 6.12 -9.14
C ARG A 189 -1.15 7.21 -9.85
N ASN A 190 -2.42 7.30 -9.49
CA ASN A 190 -3.31 8.37 -9.95
C ASN A 190 -3.03 9.70 -9.23
N HIS A 191 -2.69 9.64 -7.94
CA HIS A 191 -2.43 10.81 -7.11
C HIS A 191 -1.08 10.73 -6.38
N ILE A 192 -0.48 11.89 -6.13
CA ILE A 192 0.51 12.12 -5.08
C ILE A 192 -0.25 12.15 -3.76
N HIS A 193 0.27 11.46 -2.75
CA HIS A 193 -0.38 11.32 -1.45
C HIS A 193 0.38 12.11 -0.40
N PHE A 194 -0.36 12.82 0.44
CA PHE A 194 0.13 13.64 1.53
C PHE A 194 -0.60 13.27 2.82
N SER A 195 0.07 13.49 3.93
CA SER A 195 -0.48 13.35 5.27
C SER A 195 -0.80 14.72 5.84
N THR A 196 -1.78 14.81 6.73
CA THR A 196 -2.10 16.05 7.45
C THR A 196 -1.41 16.14 8.82
N GLY A 197 -0.42 15.29 9.05
CA GLY A 197 0.32 15.19 10.31
C GLY A 197 1.37 14.07 10.26
N LEU A 198 2.27 14.06 11.24
CA LEU A 198 3.29 13.03 11.39
C LEU A 198 2.71 11.80 12.10
N PRO A 199 3.25 10.59 11.86
CA PRO A 199 2.81 9.38 12.56
C PRO A 199 2.91 9.45 14.08
N GLU A 200 3.79 10.31 14.60
CA GLU A 200 4.01 10.56 16.03
C GLU A 200 2.94 11.47 16.67
N ASP A 201 2.17 12.21 15.87
CA ASP A 201 1.21 13.19 16.35
C ASP A 201 -0.04 12.48 16.90
N ARG A 202 0.06 12.00 18.15
CA ARG A 202 -1.01 11.27 18.85
C ARG A 202 -2.25 12.12 19.16
N GLU A 203 -2.14 13.43 19.04
CA GLU A 203 -3.26 14.37 19.25
C GLU A 203 -4.19 14.46 18.03
N GLY A 204 -3.74 14.02 16.85
CA GLY A 204 -4.56 14.01 15.65
C GLY A 204 -5.41 12.75 15.55
N LYS A 205 -6.74 12.90 15.44
CA LYS A 205 -7.65 11.83 14.97
C LYS A 205 -7.38 11.38 13.53
N VAL A 206 -6.30 11.86 12.90
CA VAL A 206 -6.04 11.68 11.48
C VAL A 206 -5.05 10.56 11.25
N VAL A 207 -5.44 9.63 10.39
CA VAL A 207 -4.61 8.49 10.02
C VAL A 207 -3.51 8.99 9.10
N SER A 208 -2.29 9.14 9.63
CA SER A 208 -1.14 9.49 8.81
C SER A 208 -0.95 8.45 7.71
N GLY A 209 -1.23 8.85 6.46
CA GLY A 209 -0.98 8.01 5.26
C GLY A 209 0.51 7.80 4.98
N MET A 210 1.37 8.48 5.75
CA MET A 210 2.82 8.40 5.69
C MET A 210 3.32 7.05 6.23
N ARG A 211 4.44 6.58 5.69
CA ARG A 211 5.09 5.39 6.24
C ARG A 211 5.85 5.76 7.52
N ASN A 212 5.73 4.92 8.55
CA ASN A 212 6.42 5.08 9.83
C ASN A 212 7.95 5.03 9.74
N ASP A 213 8.52 4.69 8.59
CA ASP A 213 9.96 4.66 8.33
C ASP A 213 10.39 5.71 7.30
N ALA A 214 9.53 6.68 6.95
CA ALA A 214 9.94 7.83 6.16
C ALA A 214 11.09 8.57 6.85
N GLU A 215 12.04 9.07 6.07
CA GLU A 215 13.29 9.69 6.54
C GLU A 215 13.36 11.18 6.24
N VAL A 216 12.64 11.64 5.20
CA VAL A 216 12.58 13.05 4.78
C VAL A 216 11.12 13.49 4.75
N LEU A 217 10.86 14.68 5.28
CA LEU A 217 9.54 15.30 5.31
C LEU A 217 9.54 16.53 4.40
N ILE A 218 8.60 16.59 3.45
CA ILE A 218 8.41 17.70 2.52
C ILE A 218 7.05 18.33 2.81
N TYR A 219 7.05 19.55 3.34
CA TYR A 219 5.85 20.31 3.67
C TYR A 219 5.44 21.18 2.48
N VAL A 220 4.15 21.21 2.19
CA VAL A 220 3.59 21.87 1.01
C VAL A 220 2.55 22.90 1.43
N ASP A 221 2.61 24.07 0.80
CA ASP A 221 1.60 25.12 0.87
C ASP A 221 0.52 24.86 -0.18
N VAL A 222 -0.57 24.21 0.25
CA VAL A 222 -1.72 23.94 -0.63
C VAL A 222 -2.46 25.23 -0.98
N ARG A 223 -2.50 26.22 -0.09
CA ARG A 223 -3.15 27.52 -0.39
C ARG A 223 -2.43 28.20 -1.53
N LYS A 224 -1.10 28.34 -1.42
CA LYS A 224 -0.27 28.88 -2.50
C LYS A 224 -0.43 28.09 -3.81
N SER A 225 -0.49 26.76 -3.74
CA SER A 225 -0.72 25.91 -4.92
C SER A 225 -2.06 26.20 -5.61
N LEU A 226 -3.12 26.47 -4.84
CA LEU A 226 -4.44 26.81 -5.38
C LEU A 226 -4.47 28.23 -5.96
N GLU A 227 -3.79 29.18 -5.32
CA GLU A 227 -3.66 30.57 -5.77
C GLU A 227 -2.84 30.70 -7.08
N GLU A 228 -1.74 29.95 -7.20
CA GLU A 228 -0.94 29.87 -8.43
C GLU A 228 -1.67 29.12 -9.55
N GLY A 229 -2.59 28.23 -9.18
CA GLY A 229 -3.37 27.41 -10.10
C GLY A 229 -2.58 26.27 -10.74
N GLY A 230 -3.25 25.50 -11.59
CA GLY A 230 -2.63 24.42 -12.37
C GLY A 230 -2.44 23.10 -11.62
N THR A 231 -2.86 22.98 -10.36
CA THR A 231 -2.88 21.71 -9.62
C THR A 231 -4.17 21.57 -8.83
N SER A 232 -4.79 20.39 -8.89
CA SER A 232 -6.01 20.07 -8.16
C SER A 232 -5.70 19.29 -6.88
N TRP A 233 -6.51 19.51 -5.85
CA TRP A 233 -6.34 18.95 -4.51
C TRP A 233 -7.65 18.41 -3.95
N TRP A 234 -7.54 17.32 -3.20
CA TRP A 234 -8.66 16.69 -2.53
C TRP A 234 -8.27 16.16 -1.16
N VAL A 235 -9.26 16.00 -0.29
CA VAL A 235 -9.15 15.24 0.96
C VAL A 235 -10.10 14.05 0.90
N SER A 236 -9.59 12.88 1.26
CA SER A 236 -10.43 11.68 1.42
C SER A 236 -11.08 11.63 2.81
N ASP A 237 -12.11 10.79 2.97
CA ASP A 237 -12.81 10.59 4.26
C ASP A 237 -11.88 10.29 5.44
N ASN A 238 -10.73 9.64 5.20
CA ASN A 238 -9.75 9.31 6.23
C ASN A 238 -8.67 10.39 6.43
N GLY A 239 -8.86 11.59 5.88
CA GLY A 239 -7.98 12.75 6.04
C GLY A 239 -6.67 12.67 5.25
N VAL A 240 -6.57 11.81 4.23
CA VAL A 240 -5.41 11.79 3.34
C VAL A 240 -5.60 12.87 2.28
N VAL A 241 -4.58 13.71 2.10
CA VAL A 241 -4.58 14.75 1.06
C VAL A 241 -4.00 14.19 -0.22
N LEU A 242 -4.64 14.47 -1.34
CA LEU A 242 -4.37 13.90 -2.65
C LEU A 242 -4.25 15.01 -3.67
N SER A 243 -3.33 14.85 -4.61
CA SER A 243 -3.20 15.74 -5.76
C SER A 243 -2.80 14.95 -7.00
N GLU A 244 -3.37 15.30 -8.16
CA GLU A 244 -2.92 14.75 -9.45
C GLU A 244 -1.58 15.34 -9.89
N GLY A 245 -1.17 16.47 -9.31
CA GLY A 245 -0.11 17.33 -9.81
C GLY A 245 -0.61 18.24 -10.93
N ASP A 246 0.34 18.90 -11.58
CA ASP A 246 0.12 19.67 -12.81
C ASP A 246 -0.17 18.79 -14.04
N GLY A 247 -0.19 19.39 -15.23
CA GLY A 247 -0.37 18.64 -16.50
C GLY A 247 0.66 17.53 -16.74
N GLU A 248 1.80 17.58 -16.05
CA GLU A 248 2.86 16.56 -16.09
C GLU A 248 2.81 15.59 -14.89
N GLY A 249 1.80 15.73 -14.02
CA GLY A 249 1.60 14.94 -12.83
C GLY A 249 2.58 15.27 -11.69
N VAL A 250 3.04 16.53 -11.61
CA VAL A 250 4.03 17.02 -10.66
C VAL A 250 3.43 18.06 -9.71
N VAL A 251 3.63 17.90 -8.40
CA VAL A 251 3.50 19.02 -7.44
C VAL A 251 4.87 19.68 -7.32
N GLY A 252 5.00 20.85 -7.94
CA GLY A 252 6.27 21.56 -8.08
C GLY A 252 6.87 21.99 -6.75
N ARG A 253 8.19 22.15 -6.71
CA ARG A 253 8.91 22.65 -5.53
C ARG A 253 8.62 24.11 -5.17
N GLY A 254 7.98 24.87 -6.07
CA GLY A 254 7.58 26.27 -5.81
C GLY A 254 6.60 26.42 -4.64
N VAL A 255 5.84 25.36 -4.33
CA VAL A 255 4.89 25.32 -3.22
C VAL A 255 5.47 24.65 -1.96
N TRP A 256 6.77 24.32 -1.94
CA TRP A 256 7.39 23.75 -0.75
C TRP A 256 7.69 24.84 0.28
N THR A 257 7.19 24.66 1.50
CA THR A 257 7.45 25.59 2.62
C THR A 257 8.69 25.18 3.39
N ARG A 258 8.83 23.88 3.66
CA ARG A 258 9.93 23.31 4.43
C ARG A 258 10.26 21.90 3.97
N VAL A 259 11.54 21.55 4.01
CA VAL A 259 12.01 20.17 3.89
C VAL A 259 13.01 19.91 4.99
N GLU A 260 12.83 18.81 5.72
CA GLU A 260 13.73 18.44 6.81
C GLU A 260 13.89 16.92 6.89
N GLY A 261 15.02 16.49 7.45
CA GLY A 261 15.14 15.10 7.89
C GLY A 261 14.23 14.85 9.07
N ARG A 262 13.56 13.69 9.08
CA ARG A 262 12.67 13.30 10.18
C ARG A 262 13.40 13.22 11.52
N LYS A 263 14.68 12.87 11.49
CA LYS A 263 15.62 13.07 12.59
C LYS A 263 16.40 14.36 12.35
N ARG A 264 15.86 15.45 12.87
CA ARG A 264 16.37 16.80 12.58
C ARG A 264 17.81 16.99 13.05
N GLU A 265 18.21 16.28 14.11
CA GLU A 265 19.57 16.24 14.64
C GLU A 265 20.60 15.59 13.69
N GLU A 266 20.17 14.70 12.79
CA GLU A 266 21.07 14.02 11.84
C GLU A 266 21.22 14.82 10.53
N VAL A 267 20.13 15.38 10.00
CA VAL A 267 20.10 15.97 8.66
C VAL A 267 19.80 17.46 8.63
N GLY A 268 19.10 17.98 9.65
CA GLY A 268 18.66 19.37 9.70
C GLY A 268 17.57 19.72 8.69
N VAL A 269 17.49 21.01 8.39
CA VAL A 269 16.56 21.62 7.42
C VAL A 269 17.28 21.75 6.08
N LEU A 270 16.66 21.22 5.03
CA LEU A 270 17.17 21.25 3.65
C LEU A 270 16.52 22.36 2.84
N TRP A 271 15.29 22.72 3.20
CA TRP A 271 14.51 23.76 2.53
C TRP A 271 13.71 24.55 3.56
N GLU A 272 13.69 25.86 3.43
CA GLU A 272 12.96 26.77 4.32
C GLU A 272 12.58 28.03 3.55
N GLU A 273 11.41 28.60 3.83
CA GLU A 273 10.92 29.82 3.19
C GLU A 273 10.92 29.75 1.64
N GLY A 274 10.59 28.60 1.07
CA GLY A 274 10.51 28.45 -0.40
C GLY A 274 11.86 28.34 -1.12
N ARG A 275 12.98 28.19 -0.40
CA ARG A 275 14.32 28.03 -0.98
C ARG A 275 15.07 26.85 -0.37
N GLU A 276 15.96 26.26 -1.17
CA GLU A 276 16.93 25.28 -0.69
C GLU A 276 17.97 26.00 0.19
N VAL A 277 18.13 25.55 1.42
CA VAL A 277 19.06 26.13 2.41
C VAL A 277 20.23 25.21 2.73
N ALA A 278 20.07 23.91 2.48
CA ALA A 278 21.14 22.93 2.62
C ALA A 278 20.90 21.74 1.69
N GLU A 279 21.99 21.15 1.20
CA GLU A 279 21.91 19.88 0.49
C GLU A 279 21.86 18.70 1.49
N LEU A 280 21.18 17.61 1.10
CA LEU A 280 21.19 16.37 1.87
C LEU A 280 22.64 15.89 2.09
N PRO A 281 23.11 15.60 3.33
CA PRO A 281 24.49 15.20 3.55
C PRO A 281 24.85 13.92 2.78
N ARG A 282 26.10 13.86 2.28
CA ARG A 282 26.55 12.81 1.34
C ARG A 282 26.36 11.39 1.88
N GLU A 283 26.55 11.20 3.18
CA GLU A 283 26.36 9.91 3.88
C GLU A 283 24.93 9.36 3.80
N PHE A 284 23.93 10.20 3.53
CA PHE A 284 22.54 9.79 3.36
C PHE A 284 22.16 9.56 1.89
N ARG A 285 22.84 10.21 0.93
CA ARG A 285 22.52 10.12 -0.51
C ARG A 285 22.65 8.71 -1.08
N ASP A 286 23.63 7.95 -0.59
CA ASP A 286 23.94 6.60 -1.09
C ASP A 286 23.16 5.48 -0.39
N ARG A 287 22.26 5.82 0.55
CA ARG A 287 21.46 4.81 1.24
C ARG A 287 20.48 4.15 0.27
N LYS A 288 20.25 2.85 0.46
CA LYS A 288 19.22 2.12 -0.29
C LYS A 288 17.86 2.43 0.32
N GLY A 289 16.90 2.79 -0.51
CA GLY A 289 15.51 2.88 -0.11
C GLY A 289 14.87 1.51 0.13
N PRO A 290 13.61 1.49 0.58
CA PRO A 290 12.90 0.25 0.91
C PRO A 290 12.86 -0.74 -0.25
N GLY A 291 13.08 -2.02 0.07
CA GLY A 291 13.11 -3.10 -0.93
C GLY A 291 14.35 -3.10 -1.82
N GLY A 292 15.43 -2.40 -1.42
CA GLY A 292 16.68 -2.34 -2.18
C GLY A 292 16.64 -1.38 -3.38
N LYS A 293 15.57 -0.60 -3.53
CA LYS A 293 15.44 0.45 -4.54
C LYS A 293 16.29 1.65 -4.12
N GLY A 294 17.30 2.00 -4.88
CA GLY A 294 18.16 3.16 -4.65
C GLY A 294 18.72 3.66 -5.97
N PRO A 295 19.52 4.74 -5.96
CA PRO A 295 20.10 5.28 -7.17
C PRO A 295 20.85 4.17 -7.91
N ASN A 296 20.42 3.92 -9.14
CA ASN A 296 21.05 2.94 -10.02
C ASN A 296 22.47 3.44 -10.28
N ARG A 297 23.49 2.83 -9.65
CA ARG A 297 24.86 3.09 -10.07
C ARG A 297 24.94 2.64 -11.52
N GLY A 298 25.13 3.60 -12.41
CA GLY A 298 25.44 3.34 -13.81
C GLY A 298 26.46 2.21 -13.87
N GLN A 299 26.17 1.25 -14.74
CA GLN A 299 26.99 0.09 -15.00
C GLN A 299 28.35 0.59 -15.50
N GLY A 300 29.31 0.69 -14.58
CA GLY A 300 30.71 0.92 -14.88
C GLY A 300 31.29 -0.38 -15.40
N ASP A 301 31.74 -0.33 -16.65
CA ASP A 301 32.48 -1.36 -17.36
C ASP A 301 33.73 -1.81 -16.58
N GLY A 302 34.04 -3.11 -16.62
CA GLY A 302 35.36 -3.63 -16.26
C GLY A 302 35.42 -4.61 -15.07
N GLY A 303 35.31 -5.91 -15.36
CA GLY A 303 35.69 -6.95 -14.39
C GLY A 303 35.35 -8.37 -14.83
N LYS A 304 36.13 -8.94 -15.76
CA LYS A 304 36.10 -10.36 -16.15
C LYS A 304 36.11 -11.26 -14.91
N GLY A 305 34.98 -11.92 -14.64
CA GLY A 305 34.88 -13.06 -13.73
C GLY A 305 34.52 -14.32 -14.49
N THR A 306 35.53 -15.08 -14.90
CA THR A 306 35.40 -16.42 -15.46
C THR A 306 34.83 -17.37 -14.40
N GLY A 307 33.72 -18.06 -14.70
CA GLY A 307 33.02 -18.84 -13.67
C GLY A 307 32.08 -19.92 -14.20
N LYS A 308 32.60 -20.82 -15.03
CA LYS A 308 32.14 -22.21 -15.30
C LYS A 308 30.62 -22.46 -15.31
N GLY A 309 30.06 -22.42 -16.52
CA GLY A 309 28.86 -23.19 -16.86
C GLY A 309 29.11 -24.68 -16.64
N ARG A 310 28.31 -25.31 -15.77
CA ARG A 310 28.19 -26.77 -15.72
C ARG A 310 27.05 -27.19 -16.63
N GLY A 311 27.41 -27.49 -17.88
CA GLY A 311 26.59 -28.34 -18.73
C GLY A 311 26.49 -29.74 -18.13
N ARG A 312 25.28 -30.29 -18.09
CA ARG A 312 25.04 -31.73 -18.01
C ARG A 312 24.29 -32.12 -19.27
N GLY A 313 25.02 -32.70 -20.22
CA GLY A 313 24.45 -33.53 -21.28
C GLY A 313 24.83 -34.99 -21.04
N LYS A 314 23.87 -35.90 -21.20
CA LYS A 314 23.96 -37.14 -22.01
C LYS A 314 22.83 -38.10 -21.66
N GLY A 315 22.22 -38.67 -22.71
CA GLY A 315 21.38 -39.86 -22.67
C GLY A 315 20.76 -40.11 -24.04
N LYS A 316 21.44 -40.91 -24.87
CA LYS A 316 21.05 -41.35 -26.23
C LYS A 316 20.11 -42.58 -26.20
N GLY A 317 19.42 -42.80 -27.33
CA GLY A 317 18.86 -44.07 -27.82
C GLY A 317 17.68 -43.79 -28.77
N GLU A 318 17.84 -43.65 -30.09
CA GLU A 318 17.99 -44.68 -31.15
C GLU A 318 16.88 -45.76 -31.18
N GLY A 319 16.14 -45.84 -32.30
CA GLY A 319 15.29 -46.99 -32.66
C GLY A 319 14.21 -46.76 -33.74
N TYR A 320 14.56 -47.00 -35.02
CA TYR A 320 13.83 -47.58 -36.20
C TYR A 320 12.28 -47.59 -36.27
N GLY A 321 11.56 -47.50 -37.42
CA GLY A 321 11.81 -47.60 -38.86
C GLY A 321 10.52 -47.21 -39.65
N GLU A 322 10.62 -46.70 -40.89
CA GLU A 322 10.36 -47.36 -42.20
C GLU A 322 8.88 -47.49 -42.67
N GLY A 323 8.67 -47.21 -43.97
CA GLY A 323 7.46 -47.52 -44.79
C GLY A 323 6.69 -46.28 -45.30
N GLU A 324 6.98 -45.71 -46.48
CA GLU A 324 6.34 -45.99 -47.81
C GLU A 324 4.82 -45.66 -47.84
N GLY A 325 4.22 -44.94 -48.80
CA GLY A 325 4.64 -44.37 -50.08
C GLY A 325 3.47 -43.59 -50.73
N GLU A 326 3.75 -42.96 -51.88
CA GLU A 326 2.86 -42.57 -53.01
C GLU A 326 1.57 -41.74 -52.73
N GLY A 327 1.18 -40.69 -53.46
CA GLY A 327 1.67 -40.08 -54.69
C GLY A 327 0.64 -39.04 -55.22
N LYS A 328 1.11 -38.23 -56.18
CA LYS A 328 0.39 -37.49 -57.24
C LYS A 328 -0.66 -36.42 -56.89
N GLY A 329 -0.56 -35.29 -57.60
CA GLY A 329 -1.72 -34.45 -57.93
C GLY A 329 -1.41 -32.99 -58.19
N GLU A 330 -1.21 -32.63 -59.45
CA GLU A 330 -1.06 -31.27 -59.98
C GLU A 330 -2.32 -30.40 -59.80
N GLY A 331 -2.15 -29.07 -59.88
CA GLY A 331 -3.30 -28.16 -60.05
C GLY A 331 -2.96 -26.68 -59.86
N ARG A 332 -2.31 -26.07 -60.86
CA ARG A 332 -2.31 -24.61 -61.05
C ARG A 332 -3.71 -24.19 -61.51
N GLU A 333 -4.27 -23.11 -60.96
CA GLU A 333 -4.82 -22.06 -61.84
C GLU A 333 -4.95 -20.69 -61.15
N ARG A 334 -4.69 -19.67 -61.95
CA ARG A 334 -4.81 -18.23 -61.66
C ARG A 334 -6.22 -17.80 -62.06
N GLY A 335 -6.81 -16.84 -61.37
CA GLY A 335 -8.04 -16.20 -61.84
C GLY A 335 -8.31 -14.88 -61.16
N ARG A 336 -8.05 -13.79 -61.88
CA ARG A 336 -8.42 -12.41 -61.55
C ARG A 336 -9.89 -12.17 -61.88
N GLY A 337 -10.50 -11.22 -61.18
CA GLY A 337 -11.58 -10.37 -61.70
C GLY A 337 -12.92 -10.55 -61.01
N ARG A 338 -13.31 -9.60 -60.17
CA ARG A 338 -13.96 -8.35 -60.57
C ARG A 338 -13.83 -7.32 -59.45
#